data_AF-A0AAD8AFF7-F1
#
_entry.id   AF-A0AAD8AFF7-F1
#
_cell.length_a   1.000
_cell.length_b   1.000
_cell.length_c   1.000
_cell.angle_alpha   90.00
_cell.angle_beta   90.00
_cell.angle_gamma   90.00
#
_symmetry.space_group_name_H-M   'P 1'
#
loop_
_entity.id
_entity.type
_entity.pdbx_description
1 polymer ?
#
loop_
_entity_poly.entity_id
_entity_poly.type
_entity_poly.pdbx_seq_one_letter_code
_entity_poly.pdbx_strand_id
1 'polypeptide(L)' 'RRMPLDLYYMPASAPCRAVLLTAHILDVQLNPIVTELAKGQHLTTEFIKKNPRHSIPTIDDDGFILSE' A
#
# COMPACT_ATOMS: atom_id res chain seq x y z
N ARG A 1 -4.42 17.84 -11.98
CA ARG A 1 -3.92 16.45 -12.20
C ARG A 1 -3.96 15.78 -10.84
N ARG A 2 -4.77 14.73 -10.63
CA ARG A 2 -4.82 14.01 -9.35
C ARG A 2 -3.44 13.38 -9.09
N MET A 3 -2.97 13.40 -7.85
CA MET A 3 -1.75 12.71 -7.45
C MET A 3 -1.96 11.19 -7.55
N PRO A 4 -0.94 10.39 -7.87
CA PRO A 4 -1.04 8.94 -7.87
C PRO A 4 -1.24 8.43 -6.44
N LEU A 5 -2.05 7.37 -6.29
CA LEU A 5 -2.35 6.75 -4.99
C LEU A 5 -1.12 6.01 -4.46
N ASP A 6 -0.73 6.26 -3.22
CA ASP A 6 0.39 5.55 -2.60
C ASP A 6 -0.04 4.14 -2.20
N LEU A 7 0.64 3.13 -2.74
CA LEU A 7 0.40 1.73 -2.41
C LEU A 7 1.62 1.15 -1.68
N TYR A 8 1.49 0.93 -0.38
CA TYR A 8 2.46 0.20 0.42
C TYR A 8 2.34 -1.29 0.15
N TYR A 9 3.37 -1.90 -0.43
CA TYR A 9 3.29 -3.29 -0.91
C TYR A 9 4.62 -4.02 -0.91
N MET A 10 4.54 -5.34 -1.16
CA MET A 10 5.69 -6.19 -1.44
C MET A 10 5.35 -7.11 -2.61
N PRO A 11 6.23 -7.26 -3.64
CA PRO A 11 5.94 -8.08 -4.83
C PRO A 11 5.56 -9.54 -4.51
N ALA A 12 6.16 -10.12 -3.48
CA ALA A 12 5.89 -11.50 -3.06
C ALA A 12 4.50 -11.68 -2.42
N SER A 13 3.85 -10.61 -1.96
CA SER A 13 2.55 -10.66 -1.28
C SER A 13 1.40 -10.87 -2.25
N ALA A 14 0.64 -11.97 -2.07
CA ALA A 14 -0.56 -12.26 -2.85
C ALA A 14 -1.65 -11.16 -2.79
N PRO A 15 -2.04 -10.63 -1.60
CA PRO A 15 -3.04 -9.57 -1.55
C PRO A 15 -2.57 -8.27 -2.21
N CYS A 16 -1.26 -7.96 -2.16
CA CYS A 16 -0.71 -6.82 -2.89
C CYS A 16 -0.86 -6.98 -4.42
N ARG A 17 -0.65 -8.20 -4.94
CA ARG A 17 -0.87 -8.47 -6.37
C ARG A 17 -2.32 -8.28 -6.80
N ALA A 18 -3.29 -8.61 -5.93
CA ALA A 18 -4.70 -8.36 -6.23
C ALA A 18 -4.98 -6.87 -6.44
N VAL A 19 -4.45 -5.99 -5.57
CA VAL A 19 -4.59 -4.53 -5.70
C VAL A 19 -3.92 -4.01 -6.99
N LEU A 20 -2.70 -4.47 -7.29
CA LEU A 20 -1.98 -4.08 -8.51
C LEU A 20 -2.74 -4.46 -9.79
N LEU A 21 -3.30 -5.68 -9.84
CA LEU A 21 -4.10 -6.14 -10.98
C LEU A 21 -5.38 -5.32 -11.14
N THR A 22 -6.09 -5.07 -10.03
CA THR A 22 -7.29 -4.23 -10.05
C THR A 22 -6.98 -2.83 -10.57
N ALA A 23 -5.91 -2.19 -10.07
CA ALA A 23 -5.51 -0.87 -10.53
C ALA A 23 -5.12 -0.86 -12.01
N HIS A 24 -4.42 -1.90 -12.49
CA HIS A 24 -4.09 -2.04 -13.90
C HIS A 24 -5.35 -2.16 -14.79
N ILE A 25 -6.33 -2.98 -14.39
CA ILE A 25 -7.59 -3.16 -15.13
C ILE A 25 -8.41 -1.86 -15.17
N LEU A 26 -8.36 -1.07 -14.10
CA LEU A 26 -9.11 0.18 -13.98
C LEU A 26 -8.36 1.41 -14.51
N ASP A 27 -7.15 1.24 -15.06
CA ASP A 27 -6.25 2.31 -15.50
C ASP A 27 -5.99 3.37 -14.39
N VAL A 28 -5.86 2.90 -13.15
CA VAL A 28 -5.57 3.74 -11.99
C VAL A 28 -4.06 3.82 -11.79
N GLN A 29 -3.54 5.05 -11.74
CA GLN A 29 -2.12 5.27 -11.46
C GLN A 29 -1.83 5.09 -9.96
N LEU A 30 -0.91 4.17 -9.68
CA LEU A 30 -0.39 3.92 -8.34
C LEU A 30 1.06 4.40 -8.24
N ASN A 31 1.44 4.88 -7.06
CA ASN A 31 2.81 5.03 -6.61
C ASN A 31 3.19 3.85 -5.70
N PRO A 32 3.87 2.81 -6.22
CA PRO A 32 4.23 1.64 -5.45
C PRO A 32 5.38 1.92 -4.46
N ILE A 33 5.09 1.84 -3.16
CA ILE A 33 6.06 1.99 -2.07
C ILE A 33 6.43 0.61 -1.53
N VAL A 34 7.64 0.15 -1.85
CA VAL A 34 8.14 -1.16 -1.39
C VAL A 34 8.29 -1.14 0.13
N THR A 35 7.56 -2.03 0.80
CA THR A 35 7.58 -2.20 2.26
C THR A 35 8.18 -3.56 2.61
N GLU A 36 9.46 -3.56 2.97
CA GLU A 36 10.22 -4.75 3.36
C GLU A 36 9.82 -5.25 4.75
N LEU A 37 8.97 -6.28 4.79
CA LEU A 37 8.48 -6.85 6.04
C LEU A 37 9.61 -7.44 6.91
N ALA A 38 10.61 -8.07 6.28
CA ALA A 38 11.77 -8.65 6.98
C ALA A 38 12.62 -7.60 7.71
N LYS A 39 12.59 -6.34 7.25
CA LYS A 39 13.26 -5.20 7.91
C LYS A 39 12.36 -4.48 8.92
N GLY A 40 11.14 -4.97 9.15
CA GLY A 40 10.20 -4.37 10.09
C GLY A 40 9.60 -3.04 9.65
N GLN A 41 9.61 -2.70 8.36
CA GLN A 41 9.10 -1.40 7.88
C GLN A 41 7.61 -1.16 8.15
N HIS A 42 6.82 -2.24 8.23
CA HIS A 42 5.41 -2.21 8.62
C HIS A 42 5.18 -1.98 10.12
N LEU A 43 6.24 -2.04 10.93
CA LEU A 43 6.21 -1.85 12.38
C LEU A 43 6.70 -0.45 12.80
N THR A 44 7.09 0.39 11.85
CA THR A 44 7.49 1.76 12.17
C THR A 44 6.30 2.53 12.71
N THR A 45 6.54 3.46 13.63
CA THR A 45 5.47 4.28 14.20
C THR A 45 4.70 5.05 13.12
N GLU A 46 5.36 5.45 12.03
CA GLU A 46 4.71 6.10 10.89
C GLU A 46 3.75 5.17 10.15
N PHE A 47 4.15 3.91 9.91
CA PHE A 47 3.28 2.93 9.27
C PHE A 47 2.10 2.55 10.16
N ILE A 48 2.34 2.33 11.46
CA ILE A 48 1.29 1.96 12.43
C ILE A 48 0.24 3.07 12.57
N LYS A 49 0.66 4.35 12.56
CA LYS A 49 -0.28 5.48 12.57
C LYS A 49 -1.19 5.49 11.34
N LYS A 50 -0.70 4.98 10.21
CA LYS A 50 -1.46 4.85 8.97
C LYS A 50 -2.39 3.65 9.03
N ASN A 51 -1.82 2.47 9.28
CA ASN A 51 -2.55 1.21 9.40
C ASN A 51 -2.22 0.54 10.75
N PRO A 52 -3.11 0.65 11.76
CA PRO A 52 -2.95 0.00 13.07
C PRO A 52 -2.93 -1.53 13.05
N ARG A 53 -3.27 -2.17 11.92
CA ARG A 53 -3.15 -3.63 11.73
C ARG A 53 -1.73 -4.04 11.34
N HIS A 54 -0.88 -3.09 10.96
CA HIS A 54 0.52 -3.29 10.56
C HIS A 54 0.64 -4.22 9.34
N SER A 55 -0.36 -4.20 8.44
CA SER A 55 -0.45 -5.11 7.30
C SER A 55 -0.24 -4.40 5.97
N ILE A 56 0.21 -5.17 4.97
CA ILE A 56 0.17 -4.77 3.56
C ILE A 56 -0.79 -5.70 2.80
N PRO A 57 -1.47 -5.23 1.74
CA PRO A 57 -1.40 -3.89 1.16
C PRO A 57 -2.04 -2.81 2.05
N THR A 58 -1.55 -1.56 1.95
CA THR A 58 -2.20 -0.36 2.51
C THR A 58 -2.16 0.73 1.44
N ILE A 59 -3.28 1.42 1.21
CA ILE A 59 -3.39 2.53 0.25
C ILE A 59 -3.54 3.84 1.02
N ASP A 60 -2.86 4.88 0.55
CA ASP A 60 -3.04 6.27 0.99
C ASP A 60 -3.44 7.14 -0.21
N ASP A 61 -4.64 7.71 -0.14
CA ASP A 61 -5.18 8.68 -1.09
C ASP A 61 -5.24 10.06 -0.40
N ASP A 62 -4.14 10.81 -0.45
CA ASP A 62 -4.03 12.15 0.12
C ASP A 62 -4.51 12.24 1.59
N GLY A 63 -4.18 11.23 2.40
CA GLY A 63 -4.55 11.12 3.82
C GLY A 63 -5.77 10.24 4.10
N PHE A 64 -6.50 9.81 3.06
CA PHE A 64 -7.52 8.78 3.20
C PHE A 64 -6.87 7.39 3.12
N ILE A 65 -6.90 6.67 4.25
CA ILE A 65 -6.26 5.35 4.35
C ILE A 65 -7.28 4.24 4.11
N LEU A 66 -6.94 3.34 3.18
CA LEU A 66 -7.65 2.09 2.96
C LEU A 66 -6.74 0.90 3.25
N SER A 67 -7.20 0.01 4.12
CA SER A 67 -6.57 -1.27 4.45
C SER A 67 -7.63 -2.34 4.70
N GLU A 68 -7.23 -3.61 4.66
CA GLU A 68 -8.06 -4.77 5.06
C GLU A 68 -8.28 -4.84 6.58
#